data_AF-A0A6B8VHI8-F1
#
_entry.id   AF-A0A6B8VHI8-F1
#
_cell.length_a   1.000
_cell.length_b   1.000
_cell.length_c   1.000
_cell.angle_alpha   90.00
_cell.angle_beta   90.00
_cell.angle_gamma   90.00
#
_symmetry.space_group_name_H-M   'P 1'
#
loop_
_entity.id
_entity.type
_entity.pdbx_description
1 polymer ?
#
loop_
_entity_poly.entity_id
_entity_poly.type
_entity_poly.pdbx_seq_one_letter_code
_entity_poly.pdbx_strand_id
1 'polypeptide(L)'
;MNDFVVGGQDRKLSDKEQFELLEWYIHEHYPLTDLEDWLARLPDRLTHAAMMQLGTAADHEMPGVLYGPGVSMSEHGLGTLFTPSKPTGRTAVASFGRAHGPATENYWFPLVAAAAQLSGSTILATNKVAEAKGFSSYAWGLGEGCPLVEDAGFDNYLLTRPEGNWIQTPKSAREEIQAVAEFLKS
;
A
#
# COMPACT_ATOMS: atom_id res chain seq x y z
N MET A 1 -26.00 -0.60 -24.50
CA MET A 1 -25.27 -1.85 -24.26
C MET A 1 -23.87 -1.61 -24.79
N ASN A 2 -22.88 -1.45 -23.89
CA ASN A 2 -21.49 -1.35 -24.31
C ASN A 2 -20.96 -2.77 -24.51
N ASP A 3 -20.36 -3.03 -25.66
CA ASP A 3 -19.68 -4.29 -25.96
C ASP A 3 -18.58 -4.52 -24.92
N PHE A 4 -18.73 -5.58 -24.13
CA PHE A 4 -17.68 -6.09 -23.27
C PHE A 4 -16.63 -6.77 -24.15
N VAL A 5 -15.43 -6.20 -24.22
CA VAL A 5 -14.32 -6.69 -25.05
C VAL A 5 -13.19 -7.16 -24.13
N VAL A 6 -12.74 -8.40 -24.31
CA VAL A 6 -11.62 -9.00 -23.56
C VAL A 6 -10.36 -9.02 -24.44
N GLY A 7 -9.24 -8.52 -23.92
CA GLY A 7 -7.94 -8.56 -24.59
C GLY A 7 -7.53 -7.23 -25.27
N GLY A 8 -6.21 -7.05 -25.40
CA GLY A 8 -5.56 -5.79 -25.77
C GLY A 8 -6.04 -5.22 -27.10
N GLN A 9 -6.75 -4.09 -27.04
CA GLN A 9 -6.88 -3.21 -28.18
C GLN A 9 -5.54 -2.52 -28.45
N ASP A 10 -5.26 -2.22 -29.72
CA ASP A 10 -4.16 -1.30 -30.13
C ASP A 10 -4.33 0.14 -29.59
N ARG A 11 -5.40 0.39 -28.82
CA ARG A 11 -5.67 1.66 -28.15
C ARG A 11 -5.03 1.63 -26.76
N LYS A 12 -3.96 2.41 -26.58
CA LYS A 12 -3.39 2.64 -25.24
C LYS A 12 -4.42 3.37 -24.38
N LEU A 13 -5.02 2.66 -23.42
CA LEU A 13 -5.88 3.25 -22.40
C LEU A 13 -5.08 4.26 -21.56
N SER A 14 -5.67 5.42 -21.29
CA SER A 14 -5.12 6.38 -20.32
C SER A 14 -5.15 5.80 -18.90
N ASP A 15 -4.33 6.35 -17.99
CA ASP A 15 -4.29 5.88 -16.59
C ASP A 15 -5.67 5.94 -15.92
N LYS A 16 -6.49 6.95 -16.27
CA LYS A 16 -7.87 7.09 -15.79
C LYS A 16 -8.77 5.98 -16.33
N GLU A 17 -8.73 5.69 -17.62
CA GLU A 17 -9.53 4.61 -18.22
C GLU A 17 -9.11 3.24 -17.68
N GLN A 18 -7.81 3.02 -17.44
CA GLN A 18 -7.32 1.81 -16.79
C GLN A 18 -7.87 1.68 -15.37
N PHE A 19 -7.83 2.76 -14.58
CA PHE A 19 -8.42 2.77 -13.24
C PHE A 19 -9.92 2.45 -13.27
N GLU A 20 -10.71 3.15 -14.09
CA GLU A 20 -12.16 2.94 -14.20
C GLU A 20 -12.50 1.50 -14.59
N LEU A 21 -11.70 0.90 -15.48
CA LEU A 21 -11.88 -0.49 -15.90
C LEU A 21 -11.58 -1.49 -14.78
N LEU A 22 -10.51 -1.27 -14.02
CA LEU A 22 -10.18 -2.11 -12.86
C LEU A 22 -11.18 -1.94 -11.72
N GLU A 23 -11.60 -0.71 -11.45
CA GLU A 23 -12.62 -0.39 -10.46
C GLU A 23 -13.93 -1.13 -10.77
N TRP A 24 -14.41 -1.01 -12.01
CA TRP A 24 -15.58 -1.76 -12.46
C TRP A 24 -15.42 -3.28 -12.27
N TYR A 25 -14.29 -3.86 -12.73
CA TYR A 25 -14.07 -5.30 -12.65
C TYR A 25 -14.02 -5.80 -11.20
N ILE A 26 -13.34 -5.05 -10.32
CA ILE A 26 -13.22 -5.39 -8.91
C ILE A 26 -14.59 -5.34 -8.23
N HIS A 27 -15.40 -4.31 -8.49
CA HIS A 27 -16.73 -4.19 -7.92
C HIS A 27 -17.68 -5.30 -8.37
N GLU A 28 -17.62 -5.67 -9.65
CA GLU A 28 -18.51 -6.70 -10.22
C GLU A 28 -18.13 -8.12 -9.76
N HIS A 29 -16.84 -8.43 -9.68
CA HIS A 29 -16.35 -9.80 -9.48
C HIS A 29 -15.83 -10.10 -8.07
N TYR A 30 -15.51 -9.08 -7.27
CA TYR A 30 -15.07 -9.23 -5.88
C TYR A 30 -15.89 -8.33 -4.96
N PRO A 31 -17.20 -8.63 -4.77
CA PRO A 31 -18.04 -7.84 -3.90
C PRO A 31 -17.48 -7.80 -2.47
N LEU A 32 -17.50 -6.62 -1.86
CA LEU A 32 -17.05 -6.41 -0.48
C LEU A 32 -18.09 -7.00 0.49
N THR A 33 -17.79 -8.19 1.02
CA THR A 33 -18.63 -8.87 2.02
C THR A 33 -18.03 -8.83 3.44
N ASP A 34 -16.71 -8.93 3.53
CA ASP A 34 -15.92 -8.76 4.75
C ASP A 34 -14.66 -7.97 4.41
N LEU A 35 -14.39 -6.87 5.11
CA LEU A 35 -13.33 -5.95 4.74
C LEU A 35 -11.93 -6.51 5.02
N GLU A 36 -11.76 -7.33 6.06
CA GLU A 36 -10.46 -7.87 6.42
C GLU A 36 -10.02 -8.94 5.41
N ASP A 37 -10.88 -9.92 5.10
CA ASP A 37 -10.61 -10.88 4.02
C ASP A 37 -10.48 -10.18 2.68
N TRP A 38 -11.29 -9.15 2.43
CA TRP A 38 -11.26 -8.45 1.15
C TRP A 38 -9.94 -7.73 0.92
N LEU A 39 -9.43 -7.02 1.93
CA LEU A 39 -8.12 -6.36 1.87
C LEU A 39 -6.97 -7.35 1.83
N ALA A 40 -7.04 -8.45 2.58
CA ALA A 40 -6.00 -9.49 2.58
C ALA A 40 -5.77 -10.11 1.20
N ARG A 41 -6.80 -10.12 0.34
CA ARG A 41 -6.73 -10.65 -1.03
C ARG A 41 -6.60 -9.55 -2.09
N LEU A 42 -6.55 -8.28 -1.69
CA LEU A 42 -6.57 -7.15 -2.61
C LEU A 42 -5.40 -7.18 -3.61
N PRO A 43 -4.13 -7.44 -3.21
CA PRO A 43 -3.03 -7.51 -4.17
C PRO A 43 -3.26 -8.51 -5.31
N ASP A 44 -3.75 -9.71 -4.97
CA ASP A 44 -4.03 -10.76 -5.94
C ASP A 44 -5.20 -10.37 -6.85
N ARG A 45 -6.24 -9.78 -6.29
CA ARG A 45 -7.40 -9.30 -7.05
C ARG A 45 -7.05 -8.19 -8.02
N LEU A 46 -6.22 -7.23 -7.59
CA LEU A 46 -5.73 -6.14 -8.45
C LEU A 46 -4.87 -6.70 -9.58
N THR A 47 -3.96 -7.62 -9.26
CA THR A 47 -3.10 -8.27 -10.27
C THR A 47 -3.94 -9.05 -11.27
N HIS A 48 -4.88 -9.87 -10.80
CA HIS A 48 -5.76 -10.64 -11.67
C HIS A 48 -6.66 -9.74 -12.53
N ALA A 49 -7.29 -8.73 -11.95
CA ALA A 49 -8.08 -7.75 -12.69
C ALA A 49 -7.22 -7.06 -13.77
N ALA A 50 -6.01 -6.64 -13.43
CA ALA A 50 -5.09 -6.01 -14.37
C ALA A 50 -4.67 -6.95 -15.52
N MET A 51 -4.40 -8.22 -15.24
CA MET A 51 -4.14 -9.22 -16.28
C MET A 51 -5.33 -9.43 -17.22
N MET A 52 -6.55 -9.45 -16.68
CA MET A 52 -7.78 -9.66 -17.46
C MET A 52 -8.16 -8.44 -18.31
N GLN A 53 -8.00 -7.24 -17.75
CA GLN A 53 -8.49 -5.99 -18.35
C GLN A 53 -7.42 -5.27 -19.18
N LEU A 54 -6.17 -5.31 -18.75
CA LEU A 54 -5.06 -4.60 -19.38
C LEU A 54 -4.14 -5.53 -20.19
N GLY A 55 -4.36 -6.85 -20.08
CA GLY A 55 -3.61 -7.88 -20.78
C GLY A 55 -2.35 -8.31 -20.04
N THR A 56 -1.89 -9.55 -20.29
CA THR A 56 -0.77 -10.17 -19.58
C THR A 56 0.60 -9.59 -19.92
N ALA A 57 0.71 -8.81 -21.01
CA ALA A 57 1.96 -8.19 -21.44
C ALA A 57 2.28 -6.87 -20.71
N ALA A 58 1.32 -6.32 -19.97
CA ALA A 58 1.53 -5.13 -19.15
C ALA A 58 2.26 -5.47 -17.84
N ASP A 59 2.91 -4.47 -17.26
CA ASP A 59 3.60 -4.60 -15.97
C ASP A 59 2.63 -4.46 -14.80
N HIS A 60 2.38 -5.58 -14.14
CA HIS A 60 1.45 -5.73 -13.01
C HIS A 60 2.14 -5.88 -11.66
N GLU A 61 3.46 -5.69 -11.58
CA GLU A 61 4.20 -5.91 -10.34
C GLU A 61 3.75 -4.96 -9.23
N MET A 62 3.21 -5.53 -8.15
CA MET A 62 2.81 -4.77 -6.97
C MET A 62 4.04 -4.24 -6.21
N PRO A 63 3.94 -3.09 -5.51
CA PRO A 63 5.11 -2.45 -4.87
C PRO A 63 5.88 -3.36 -3.92
N GLY A 64 5.17 -4.19 -3.13
CA GLY A 64 5.80 -5.12 -2.19
C GLY A 64 6.68 -6.17 -2.88
N VAL A 65 6.30 -6.62 -4.08
CA VAL A 65 7.08 -7.58 -4.87
C VAL A 65 8.26 -6.89 -5.54
N LEU A 66 8.02 -5.74 -6.16
CA LEU A 66 9.04 -5.02 -6.91
C LEU A 66 10.12 -4.39 -6.02
N TYR A 67 9.72 -3.82 -4.88
CA TYR A 67 10.61 -3.03 -4.02
C TYR A 67 10.86 -3.64 -2.64
N GLY A 68 10.02 -4.56 -2.15
CA GLY A 68 10.21 -5.16 -0.82
C GLY A 68 11.39 -6.14 -0.64
N PRO A 69 11.95 -6.79 -1.68
CA PRO A 69 13.04 -7.77 -1.48
C PRO A 69 14.24 -7.21 -0.71
N GLY A 70 14.72 -7.98 0.28
CA GLY A 70 15.91 -7.66 1.09
C GLY A 70 15.62 -6.90 2.39
N VAL A 71 14.37 -6.51 2.65
CA VAL A 71 13.96 -5.98 3.95
C VAL A 71 13.87 -7.10 4.98
N SER A 72 14.39 -6.87 6.18
CA SER A 72 14.18 -7.77 7.31
C SER A 72 13.00 -7.29 8.15
N MET A 73 12.20 -8.25 8.63
CA MET A 73 11.16 -8.04 9.62
C MET A 73 11.57 -8.63 10.97
N SER A 74 11.34 -7.89 12.03
CA SER A 74 11.52 -8.36 13.41
C SER A 74 10.42 -7.82 14.33
N GLU A 75 10.17 -8.53 15.42
CA GLU A 75 9.29 -8.04 16.46
C GLU A 75 9.89 -6.84 17.20
N HIS A 76 9.03 -5.92 17.62
CA HIS A 76 9.34 -4.79 18.48
C HIS A 76 8.22 -4.67 19.53
N GLY A 77 8.50 -4.18 20.74
CA GLY A 77 7.48 -4.10 21.81
C GLY A 77 6.23 -3.28 21.44
N LEU A 78 6.35 -2.42 20.43
CA LEU A 78 5.27 -1.59 19.90
C LEU A 78 4.65 -2.12 18.59
N GLY A 79 5.21 -3.14 17.94
CA GLY A 79 4.72 -3.61 16.64
C GLY A 79 5.76 -4.39 15.85
N THR A 80 5.80 -4.20 14.54
CA THR A 80 6.75 -4.89 13.65
C THR A 80 7.74 -3.91 13.06
N LEU A 81 9.03 -4.21 13.16
CA LEU A 81 10.11 -3.39 12.64
C LEU A 81 10.54 -3.89 11.25
N PHE A 82 10.59 -2.99 10.29
CA PHE A 82 11.07 -3.22 8.93
C PHE A 82 12.40 -2.52 8.75
N THR A 83 13.48 -3.29 8.61
CA THR A 83 14.83 -2.75 8.40
C THR A 83 15.24 -2.95 6.93
N PRO A 84 15.50 -1.89 6.18
CA PRO A 84 15.92 -2.02 4.79
C PRO A 84 17.35 -2.55 4.70
N SER A 85 17.69 -3.13 3.55
CA SER A 85 19.03 -3.70 3.31
C SER A 85 20.18 -2.68 3.35
N LYS A 86 19.87 -1.39 3.15
CA LYS A 86 20.82 -0.26 3.23
C LYS A 86 20.24 0.85 4.10
N PRO A 87 20.25 0.69 5.44
CA PRO A 87 19.65 1.67 6.35
C PRO A 87 20.45 2.97 6.34
N THR A 88 19.73 4.10 6.28
CA THR A 88 20.31 5.45 6.29
C THR A 88 20.42 6.04 7.69
N GLY A 89 19.88 5.35 8.71
CA GLY A 89 19.73 5.85 10.07
C GLY A 89 18.43 6.62 10.32
N ARG A 90 17.65 6.90 9.27
CA ARG A 90 16.31 7.48 9.38
C ARG A 90 15.31 6.46 9.93
N THR A 91 14.33 6.94 10.69
CA THR A 91 13.25 6.12 11.26
C THR A 91 11.89 6.68 10.86
N ALA A 92 10.86 5.83 10.80
CA ALA A 92 9.48 6.25 10.57
C ALA A 92 8.49 5.35 11.30
N VAL A 93 7.30 5.86 11.59
CA VAL A 93 6.17 5.07 12.09
C VAL A 93 5.16 4.88 10.96
N ALA A 94 4.66 3.67 10.78
CA ALA A 94 3.64 3.35 9.78
C ALA A 94 2.40 2.75 10.45
N SER A 95 1.22 3.23 10.09
CA SER A 95 -0.04 2.70 10.61
C SER A 95 -1.02 2.35 9.50
N PHE A 96 -1.72 1.23 9.69
CA PHE A 96 -2.82 0.81 8.82
C PHE A 96 -4.19 1.22 9.38
N GLY A 97 -4.22 1.78 10.60
CA GLY A 97 -5.47 2.20 11.24
C GLY A 97 -6.42 1.04 11.61
N ARG A 98 -5.90 -0.19 11.57
CA ARG A 98 -6.66 -1.43 11.77
C ARG A 98 -5.91 -2.35 12.73
N ALA A 99 -6.65 -3.24 13.37
CA ALA A 99 -6.05 -4.29 14.20
C ALA A 99 -5.18 -5.21 13.33
N HIS A 100 -4.17 -5.84 13.94
CA HIS A 100 -3.32 -6.79 13.24
C HIS A 100 -4.16 -7.99 12.78
N GLY A 101 -4.11 -8.30 11.49
CA GLY A 101 -4.82 -9.43 10.88
C GLY A 101 -4.27 -9.80 9.50
N PRO A 102 -4.94 -10.70 8.77
CA PRO A 102 -4.53 -11.11 7.43
C PRO A 102 -4.31 -9.94 6.44
N ALA A 103 -5.09 -8.86 6.54
CA ALA A 103 -4.89 -7.68 5.70
C ALA A 103 -3.60 -6.93 6.07
N THR A 104 -3.22 -6.94 7.35
CA THR A 104 -1.94 -6.42 7.79
C THR A 104 -0.79 -7.16 7.11
N GLU A 105 -0.83 -8.49 7.09
CA GLU A 105 0.28 -9.31 6.59
C GLU A 105 0.33 -9.38 5.07
N ASN A 106 -0.81 -9.52 4.41
CA ASN A 106 -0.86 -9.78 2.97
C ASN A 106 -0.96 -8.50 2.13
N TYR A 107 -1.46 -7.41 2.70
CA TYR A 107 -1.60 -6.14 1.98
C TYR A 107 -0.70 -5.05 2.56
N TRP A 108 -0.79 -4.78 3.86
CA TRP A 108 -0.09 -3.62 4.44
C TRP A 108 1.43 -3.81 4.56
N PHE A 109 1.88 -4.91 5.15
CA PHE A 109 3.30 -5.18 5.37
C PHE A 109 4.14 -5.19 4.09
N PRO A 110 3.65 -5.74 2.96
CA PRO A 110 4.35 -5.60 1.68
C PRO A 110 4.55 -4.15 1.26
N LEU A 111 3.56 -3.26 1.49
CA LEU A 111 3.69 -1.83 1.19
C LEU A 111 4.70 -1.15 2.14
N VAL A 112 4.69 -1.50 3.44
CA VAL A 112 5.67 -1.01 4.41
C VAL A 112 7.08 -1.46 4.06
N ALA A 113 7.28 -2.71 3.68
CA ALA A 113 8.56 -3.22 3.24
C ALA A 113 9.06 -2.46 2.00
N ALA A 114 8.21 -2.26 1.01
CA ALA A 114 8.55 -1.48 -0.18
C ALA A 114 8.96 -0.03 0.17
N ALA A 115 8.19 0.64 1.04
CA ALA A 115 8.51 1.99 1.50
C ALA A 115 9.83 2.04 2.28
N ALA A 116 10.09 1.06 3.16
CA ALA A 116 11.33 0.96 3.93
C ALA A 116 12.54 0.79 2.99
N GLN A 117 12.46 -0.13 2.03
CA GLN A 117 13.54 -0.39 1.10
C GLN A 117 13.84 0.82 0.19
N LEU A 118 12.82 1.49 -0.34
CA LEU A 118 12.99 2.66 -1.20
C LEU A 118 13.50 3.89 -0.45
N SER A 119 13.03 4.11 0.77
CA SER A 119 13.45 5.26 1.59
C SER A 119 14.81 5.03 2.26
N GLY A 120 15.18 3.79 2.52
CA GLY A 120 16.30 3.45 3.39
C GLY A 120 16.02 3.75 4.88
N SER A 121 14.77 4.05 5.24
CA SER A 121 14.34 4.29 6.62
C SER A 121 13.96 2.98 7.31
N THR A 122 14.28 2.87 8.59
CA THR A 122 13.75 1.77 9.43
C THR A 122 12.33 2.12 9.85
N ILE A 123 11.35 1.30 9.50
CA ILE A 123 9.93 1.62 9.70
C ILE A 123 9.32 0.72 10.78
N LEU A 124 8.70 1.33 11.80
CA LEU A 124 7.90 0.63 12.80
C LEU A 124 6.43 0.64 12.36
N ALA A 125 5.93 -0.51 11.89
CA ALA A 125 4.51 -0.72 11.62
C ALA A 125 3.76 -1.02 12.93
N THR A 126 2.75 -0.22 13.26
CA THR A 126 2.07 -0.30 14.55
C THR A 126 0.64 0.24 14.55
N ASN A 127 -0.19 -0.31 15.44
CA ASN A 127 -1.47 0.27 15.85
C ASN A 127 -1.37 1.09 17.17
N LYS A 128 -0.23 1.08 17.84
CA LYS A 128 0.08 1.86 19.06
C LYS A 128 0.76 3.18 18.72
N VAL A 129 0.17 3.94 17.80
CA VAL A 129 0.86 5.08 17.14
C VAL A 129 1.23 6.20 18.14
N ALA A 130 0.39 6.47 19.14
CA ALA A 130 0.67 7.44 20.19
C ALA A 130 1.92 7.08 21.03
N GLU A 131 2.12 5.79 21.33
CA GLU A 131 3.31 5.30 22.04
C GLU A 131 4.55 5.30 21.14
N ALA A 132 4.35 5.17 19.82
CA ALA A 132 5.41 5.10 18.83
C ALA A 132 6.03 6.45 18.44
N LYS A 133 5.48 7.59 18.89
CA LYS A 133 6.06 8.92 18.60
C LYS A 133 7.52 9.04 19.07
N GLY A 134 7.91 8.35 20.15
CA GLY A 134 9.30 8.32 20.61
C GLY A 134 10.27 7.64 19.63
N PHE A 135 9.76 6.86 18.67
CA PHE A 135 10.55 6.14 17.67
C PHE A 135 10.95 7.01 16.47
N SER A 136 10.06 7.92 16.05
CA SER A 136 10.32 8.84 14.93
C SER A 136 9.42 10.08 15.00
N SER A 137 9.89 11.19 14.41
CA SER A 137 9.07 12.37 14.11
C SER A 137 8.28 12.26 12.81
N TYR A 138 8.53 11.23 11.99
CA TYR A 138 7.84 10.97 10.73
C TYR A 138 6.85 9.83 10.86
N ALA A 139 5.64 10.05 10.34
CA ALA A 139 4.61 9.03 10.29
C ALA A 139 3.92 8.92 8.93
N TRP A 140 3.54 7.70 8.59
CA TRP A 140 2.72 7.39 7.42
C TRP A 140 1.48 6.60 7.83
N GLY A 141 0.30 7.08 7.45
CA GLY A 141 -0.97 6.38 7.63
C GLY A 141 -1.63 6.02 6.31
N LEU A 142 -2.33 4.89 6.27
CA LEU A 142 -3.13 4.45 5.13
C LEU A 142 -4.63 4.38 5.52
N GLY A 143 -5.48 5.21 4.90
CA GLY A 143 -6.94 5.08 5.01
C GLY A 143 -7.65 5.82 6.15
N GLU A 144 -8.98 5.95 6.01
CA GLU A 144 -9.91 6.32 7.09
C GLU A 144 -9.85 5.23 8.18
N GLY A 145 -9.37 5.61 9.38
CA GLY A 145 -8.94 4.67 10.43
C GLY A 145 -7.49 4.92 10.89
N CYS A 146 -6.71 5.69 10.14
CA CYS A 146 -5.46 6.30 10.60
C CYS A 146 -5.56 7.66 11.33
N PRO A 147 -6.66 8.08 12.04
CA PRO A 147 -6.63 9.25 12.91
C PRO A 147 -5.46 9.22 13.90
N LEU A 148 -4.98 8.02 14.20
CA LEU A 148 -3.82 7.74 15.02
C LEU A 148 -2.54 8.48 14.61
N VAL A 149 -2.36 8.94 13.37
CA VAL A 149 -1.17 9.72 12.99
C VAL A 149 -1.38 11.22 13.23
N GLU A 150 -2.54 11.75 12.83
CA GLU A 150 -2.87 13.18 13.02
C GLU A 150 -3.06 13.50 14.51
N ASP A 151 -3.79 12.64 15.23
CA ASP A 151 -4.11 12.80 16.64
C ASP A 151 -2.92 12.48 17.56
N ALA A 152 -1.95 11.69 17.11
CA ALA A 152 -0.73 11.41 17.89
C ALA A 152 0.27 12.58 17.88
N GLY A 153 0.01 13.62 17.09
CA GLY A 153 0.81 14.84 17.06
C GLY A 153 2.19 14.63 16.48
N PHE A 154 2.33 13.86 15.40
CA PHE A 154 3.57 13.82 14.62
C PHE A 154 3.81 15.17 13.92
N ASP A 155 5.05 15.64 13.94
CA ASP A 155 5.40 16.93 13.31
C ASP A 155 5.39 16.83 11.78
N ASN A 156 5.72 15.64 11.26
CA ASN A 156 5.73 15.35 9.83
C ASN A 156 4.93 14.08 9.59
N TYR A 157 3.83 14.19 8.85
CA TYR A 157 3.06 13.02 8.49
C TYR A 157 2.50 13.05 7.07
N LEU A 158 2.26 11.86 6.54
CA LEU A 158 1.60 11.62 5.27
C LEU A 158 0.43 10.65 5.47
N LEU A 159 -0.74 11.03 4.99
CA LEU A 159 -1.87 10.11 4.85
C LEU A 159 -2.09 9.78 3.39
N THR A 160 -2.03 8.51 3.04
CA THR A 160 -2.44 8.03 1.71
C THR A 160 -3.86 7.47 1.77
N ARG A 161 -4.66 7.77 0.75
CA ARG A 161 -6.06 7.34 0.58
C ARG A 161 -6.96 7.65 1.78
N PRO A 162 -7.07 8.91 2.23
CA PRO A 162 -7.82 9.26 3.45
C PRO A 162 -9.29 8.81 3.41
N GLU A 163 -9.90 8.67 2.24
CA GLU A 163 -11.30 8.24 2.08
C GLU A 163 -11.47 6.70 2.02
N GLY A 164 -10.40 5.92 2.21
CA GLY A 164 -10.48 4.46 2.16
C GLY A 164 -10.76 3.89 0.76
N ASN A 165 -10.44 4.62 -0.31
CA ASN A 165 -10.49 4.06 -1.66
C ASN A 165 -9.28 3.14 -1.90
N TRP A 166 -9.48 1.83 -1.73
CA TRP A 166 -8.40 0.84 -1.81
C TRP A 166 -8.01 0.44 -3.24
N ILE A 167 -8.89 0.68 -4.20
CA ILE A 167 -8.69 0.25 -5.58
C ILE A 167 -7.69 1.18 -6.27
N GLN A 168 -6.85 0.61 -7.12
CA GLN A 168 -5.80 1.30 -7.83
C GLN A 168 -5.30 0.45 -9.00
N THR A 169 -4.64 1.07 -9.96
CA THR A 169 -3.82 0.31 -10.92
C THR A 169 -2.48 -0.10 -10.28
N PRO A 170 -1.81 -1.17 -10.76
CA PRO A 170 -0.46 -1.51 -10.32
C PRO A 170 0.53 -0.34 -10.45
N LYS A 171 0.41 0.44 -11.54
CA LYS A 171 1.19 1.65 -11.76
C LYS A 171 0.97 2.68 -10.66
N SER A 172 -0.27 3.06 -10.37
CA SER A 172 -0.57 4.04 -9.32
C SER A 172 -0.18 3.55 -7.93
N ALA A 173 -0.21 2.23 -7.68
CA ALA A 173 0.31 1.65 -6.45
C ALA A 173 1.80 1.90 -6.28
N ARG A 174 2.58 1.73 -7.36
CA ARG A 174 4.02 2.00 -7.35
C ARG A 174 4.30 3.49 -7.16
N GLU A 175 3.57 4.36 -7.83
CA GLU A 175 3.71 5.81 -7.69
C GLU A 175 3.39 6.29 -6.27
N GLU A 176 2.33 5.76 -5.63
CA GLU A 176 2.02 6.07 -4.24
C GLU A 176 3.17 5.70 -3.30
N ILE A 177 3.69 4.47 -3.41
CA ILE A 177 4.76 3.99 -2.53
C ILE A 177 6.08 4.72 -2.78
N GLN A 178 6.35 5.14 -4.01
CA GLN A 178 7.48 6.03 -4.32
C GLN A 178 7.31 7.39 -3.64
N ALA A 179 6.12 8.00 -3.70
CA ALA A 179 5.84 9.27 -3.03
C ALA A 179 5.98 9.16 -1.50
N VAL A 180 5.49 8.06 -0.91
CA VAL A 180 5.71 7.75 0.52
C VAL A 180 7.20 7.65 0.81
N ALA A 181 7.96 6.92 0.00
CA ALA A 181 9.39 6.77 0.23
C ALA A 181 10.15 8.09 0.16
N GLU A 182 9.82 8.97 -0.80
CA GLU A 182 10.41 10.32 -0.88
C GLU A 182 10.07 11.18 0.33
N PHE A 183 8.83 11.10 0.82
CA PHE A 183 8.45 11.77 2.06
C PHE A 183 9.29 11.28 3.25
N LEU A 184 9.50 9.97 3.38
CA LEU A 184 10.30 9.37 4.47
C LEU A 184 11.82 9.59 4.35
N LYS A 185 12.30 10.11 3.21
CA LYS A 185 13.69 10.54 2.98
C LYS A 185 13.96 11.99 3.39
N SER A 186 12.94 12.77 3.74
CA SER A 186 13.08 14.20 4.08
C SER A 186 13.66 14.35 5.46
#